data_AF-A0A543L2T1-F1
#
_entry.id   AF-A0A543L2T1-F1
#
_cell.length_a   1.000
_cell.length_b   1.000
_cell.length_c   1.000
_cell.angle_alpha   90.00
_cell.angle_beta   90.00
_cell.angle_gamma   90.00
#
_symmetry.space_group_name_H-M   'P 1'
#
loop_
_entity.id
_entity.type
_entity.pdbx_description
1 polymer ?
#
loop_
_entity_poly.entity_id
_entity_poly.type
_entity_poly.pdbx_seq_one_letter_code
_entity_poly.pdbx_strand_id
1 'polypeptide(L)'
;MTQPHRLITLWKPVALLAIAACSALPASGQVVRCTDPKTGQVTYTDGKCAAGTTGHEVEAKRSAEEIEQDRKAAERAIELKQQRLLAEKAAADLQAQRDAEQERVRAARAAATAPQPQDYARSAECARSRRNLELVSSTLSGNTYDQEPRLEAAQRQMDLDCLGPQGYAELERARATQPRIVVAPPRQPVYAPPVPQKPYLTHCGNFHCVDNTGARYPRAGPGRFPGNDGVCRSKRGQAPC
;
A
#
# COMPACT_ATOMS: atom_id res chain seq x y z
N MET A 1 -6.27 42.74 -10.28
CA MET A 1 -5.83 41.70 -9.32
C MET A 1 -4.68 40.95 -9.99
N THR A 2 -3.47 41.24 -9.55
CA THR A 2 -2.19 40.93 -10.21
C THR A 2 -1.58 39.63 -9.68
N GLN A 3 -1.00 38.85 -10.59
CA GLN A 3 -0.35 37.56 -10.39
C GLN A 3 1.12 37.75 -9.94
N PRO A 4 1.66 37.03 -8.94
CA PRO A 4 3.07 37.09 -8.61
C PRO A 4 3.89 36.05 -9.39
N HIS A 5 4.93 36.53 -10.08
CA HIS A 5 5.90 35.73 -10.83
C HIS A 5 6.92 35.04 -9.90
N ARG A 6 7.26 33.80 -10.29
CA ARG A 6 8.25 32.92 -9.68
C ARG A 6 9.68 33.45 -9.84
N LEU A 7 10.41 33.59 -8.73
CA LEU A 7 11.86 33.72 -8.68
C LEU A 7 12.48 32.32 -8.65
N ILE A 8 12.99 31.84 -9.79
CA ILE A 8 13.74 30.58 -9.89
C ILE A 8 15.20 30.92 -10.25
N THR A 9 16.04 30.93 -9.21
CA THR A 9 17.43 30.43 -9.15
C THR A 9 18.32 30.53 -10.41
N LEU A 10 18.92 31.70 -10.60
CA LEU A 10 20.02 31.97 -11.57
C LEU A 10 21.42 31.59 -11.06
N TRP A 11 21.57 30.81 -9.97
CA TRP A 11 22.87 30.53 -9.34
C TRP A 11 23.60 29.27 -9.84
N LYS A 12 23.01 28.49 -10.74
CA LYS A 12 23.62 27.25 -11.25
C LYS A 12 24.68 27.38 -12.36
N PRO A 13 24.74 28.42 -13.21
CA PRO A 13 25.69 28.41 -14.33
C PRO A 13 27.12 28.83 -13.91
N VAL A 14 27.28 29.62 -12.85
CA VAL A 14 28.60 30.11 -12.40
C VAL A 14 29.40 29.01 -11.69
N ALA A 15 28.71 28.12 -10.96
CA ALA A 15 29.36 27.02 -10.25
C ALA A 15 29.93 25.94 -11.20
N LEU A 16 29.34 25.73 -12.39
CA LEU A 16 29.80 24.75 -13.36
C LEU A 16 31.05 25.20 -14.14
N LEU A 17 31.20 26.51 -14.37
CA LEU A 17 32.37 27.08 -15.06
C LEU A 17 33.64 27.09 -14.19
N ALA A 18 33.50 27.27 -12.87
CA ALA A 18 34.61 27.27 -11.93
C ALA A 18 35.23 25.86 -11.75
N ILE A 19 34.44 24.80 -11.90
CA ILE A 19 34.93 23.41 -11.75
C ILE A 19 35.73 22.95 -12.97
N ALA A 20 35.37 23.40 -14.18
CA ALA A 20 36.10 23.07 -15.40
C ALA A 20 37.51 23.68 -15.43
N ALA A 21 37.68 24.90 -14.90
CA ALA A 21 38.97 25.61 -14.90
C ALA A 21 40.02 25.01 -13.94
N CYS A 22 39.61 24.29 -12.88
CA CYS A 22 40.54 23.69 -11.90
C CYS A 22 41.08 22.31 -12.32
N SER A 23 40.63 21.74 -13.44
CA SER A 23 41.07 20.40 -13.89
C SER A 23 42.33 20.42 -14.78
N ALA A 24 42.91 21.59 -15.03
CA ALA A 24 44.11 21.79 -15.85
C ALA A 24 45.42 21.85 -15.04
N LEU A 25 45.43 21.41 -13.78
CA LEU A 25 46.67 21.25 -13.03
C LEU A 25 47.39 19.99 -13.54
N PRO A 26 48.67 20.06 -13.94
CA PRO A 26 49.42 18.89 -14.38
C PRO A 26 49.51 17.92 -13.21
N ALA A 27 48.81 16.79 -13.30
CA ALA A 27 49.00 15.67 -12.39
C ALA A 27 50.38 15.06 -12.69
N SER A 28 51.38 15.41 -11.89
CA SER A 28 52.68 14.73 -11.89
C SER A 28 52.52 13.34 -11.29
N GLY A 29 52.15 12.38 -12.12
CA GLY A 29 51.89 10.99 -11.74
C GLY A 29 53.10 10.08 -11.90
N GLN A 30 54.29 10.51 -11.46
CA GLN A 30 55.49 9.67 -11.50
C GLN A 30 56.08 9.53 -10.10
N VAL A 31 56.17 8.28 -9.63
CA VAL A 31 56.72 7.97 -8.30
C VAL A 31 58.24 7.92 -8.38
N VAL A 32 58.89 8.78 -7.62
CA VAL A 32 60.34 8.88 -7.49
C VAL A 32 60.75 8.22 -6.17
N ARG A 33 61.76 7.36 -6.24
CA ARG A 33 62.44 6.78 -5.07
C ARG A 33 63.59 7.71 -4.69
N CYS A 34 63.45 8.39 -3.56
CA CYS A 34 64.49 9.23 -2.98
C CYS A 34 65.30 8.42 -1.97
N THR A 35 66.62 8.41 -2.10
CA THR A 35 67.53 7.75 -1.15
C THR A 35 68.40 8.79 -0.46
N ASP A 36 68.37 8.82 0.87
CA ASP A 36 69.24 9.68 1.68
C ASP A 36 70.66 9.11 1.75
N PRO A 37 71.69 9.81 1.25
CA PRO A 37 73.06 9.30 1.23
C PRO A 37 73.70 9.16 2.62
N LYS A 38 73.19 9.85 3.65
CA LYS A 38 73.77 9.80 5.01
C LYS A 38 73.20 8.68 5.86
N THR A 39 71.92 8.36 5.69
CA THR A 39 71.19 7.39 6.52
C THR A 39 70.83 6.10 5.77
N GLY A 40 70.87 6.13 4.44
CA GLY A 40 70.39 5.03 3.59
C GLY A 40 68.86 4.90 3.54
N GLN A 41 68.12 5.83 4.15
CA GLN A 41 66.66 5.80 4.18
C GLN A 41 66.07 6.00 2.78
N VAL A 42 65.11 5.14 2.40
CA VAL A 42 64.40 5.21 1.12
C VAL A 42 62.99 5.74 1.35
N THR A 43 62.64 6.82 0.66
CA THR A 43 61.31 7.44 0.71
C THR A 43 60.77 7.53 -0.71
N TYR A 44 59.51 7.13 -0.92
CA TYR A 44 58.83 7.27 -2.21
C TYR A 44 58.00 8.54 -2.20
N THR A 45 58.20 9.40 -3.20
CA THR A 45 57.48 10.66 -3.34
C THR A 45 56.99 10.83 -4.78
N ASP A 46 55.87 11.53 -4.94
CA ASP A 46 55.27 11.93 -6.22
C ASP A 46 55.85 13.27 -6.75
N GLY A 47 56.80 13.86 -6.03
CA GLY A 47 57.46 15.12 -6.37
C GLY A 47 58.99 15.05 -6.33
N LYS A 48 59.63 16.22 -6.33
CA LYS A 48 61.09 16.33 -6.27
C LYS A 48 61.62 15.83 -4.92
N CYS A 49 62.73 15.09 -4.96
CA CYS A 49 63.41 14.66 -3.75
C CYS A 49 63.98 15.84 -2.94
N ALA A 50 64.09 15.69 -1.63
CA ALA A 50 64.67 16.70 -0.74
C ALA A 50 66.12 17.04 -1.13
N ALA A 51 66.54 18.29 -0.90
CA ALA A 51 67.87 18.77 -1.29
C ALA A 51 68.99 17.89 -0.71
N GLY A 52 69.85 17.35 -1.57
CA GLY A 52 70.96 16.47 -1.20
C GLY A 52 70.66 14.97 -1.20
N THR A 53 69.43 14.56 -1.54
CA THR A 53 69.07 13.14 -1.76
C THR A 53 69.13 12.76 -3.24
N THR A 54 69.44 11.49 -3.55
CA THR A 54 69.44 10.99 -4.92
C THR A 54 68.06 10.45 -5.27
N GLY A 55 67.48 10.97 -6.36
CA GLY A 55 66.18 10.53 -6.87
C GLY A 55 66.33 9.59 -8.06
N HIS A 56 65.65 8.44 -8.00
CA HIS A 56 65.49 7.53 -9.13
C HIS A 56 64.01 7.32 -9.43
N GLU A 57 63.60 7.54 -10.67
CA GLU A 57 62.24 7.21 -11.12
C GLU A 57 62.03 5.68 -11.03
N VAL A 58 60.94 5.24 -10.39
CA VAL A 58 60.68 3.82 -10.15
C VAL A 58 60.20 3.12 -11.42
N GLU A 59 59.48 3.83 -12.28
CA GLU A 59 59.10 3.38 -13.61
C GLU A 59 59.47 4.47 -14.63
N ALA A 60 60.11 4.06 -15.72
CA ALA A 60 60.49 4.98 -16.78
C ALA A 60 59.21 5.57 -17.40
N LYS A 61 59.21 6.90 -17.58
CA LYS A 61 58.11 7.57 -18.28
C LYS A 61 57.95 6.92 -19.66
N ARG A 62 56.72 6.45 -19.97
CA ARG A 62 56.39 5.91 -21.30
C ARG A 62 56.87 6.86 -22.38
N SER A 63 57.48 6.29 -23.42
CA SER A 63 57.97 7.06 -24.55
C SER A 63 56.79 7.74 -25.28
N ALA A 64 57.06 8.85 -25.97
CA ALA A 64 56.02 9.53 -26.75
C ALA A 64 55.41 8.61 -27.82
N GLU A 65 56.22 7.70 -28.37
CA GLU A 65 55.82 6.70 -29.37
C GLU A 65 54.87 5.66 -28.79
N GLU A 66 55.15 5.15 -27.59
CA GLU A 66 54.30 4.18 -26.89
C GLU A 66 52.93 4.78 -26.53
N ILE A 67 52.92 6.03 -26.06
CA ILE A 67 51.68 6.77 -25.78
C ILE A 67 50.85 6.91 -27.06
N GLU A 68 51.47 7.24 -28.20
CA GLU A 68 50.77 7.38 -29.47
C GLU A 68 50.23 6.04 -29.99
N GLN A 69 50.97 4.94 -29.80
CA GLN A 69 50.50 3.60 -30.13
C GLN A 69 49.29 3.19 -29.28
N ASP A 70 49.33 3.46 -27.98
CA ASP A 70 48.22 3.20 -27.05
C ASP A 70 46.96 3.98 -27.45
N ARG A 71 47.11 5.26 -27.83
CA ARG A 71 46.00 6.08 -28.31
C ARG A 71 45.38 5.50 -29.57
N LYS A 72 46.19 5.11 -30.56
CA LYS A 72 45.70 4.46 -31.79
C LYS A 72 45.05 3.10 -31.52
N ALA A 73 45.54 2.35 -30.52
CA ALA A 73 44.90 1.10 -30.12
C ALA A 73 43.55 1.35 -29.44
N ALA A 74 43.47 2.37 -28.57
CA ALA A 74 42.25 2.77 -27.91
C ALA A 74 41.18 3.27 -28.90
N GLU A 75 41.56 4.09 -29.88
CA GLU A 75 40.67 4.57 -30.94
C GLU A 75 40.08 3.40 -31.74
N ARG A 76 40.93 2.46 -32.19
CA ARG A 76 40.47 1.25 -32.89
C ARG A 76 39.53 0.39 -32.03
N ALA A 77 39.81 0.25 -30.74
CA ALA A 77 38.96 -0.50 -29.82
C ALA A 77 37.58 0.16 -29.66
N ILE A 78 37.53 1.50 -29.61
CA ILE A 78 36.28 2.27 -29.55
C ILE A 78 35.47 2.08 -30.83
N GLU A 79 36.10 2.19 -32.00
CA GLU A 79 35.43 1.99 -33.29
C GLU A 79 34.82 0.59 -33.41
N LEU A 80 35.58 -0.45 -33.08
CA LEU A 80 35.08 -1.84 -33.07
C LEU A 80 33.91 -2.01 -32.10
N LYS A 81 33.99 -1.41 -30.92
CA LYS A 81 32.90 -1.45 -29.94
C LYS A 81 31.65 -0.74 -30.47
N GLN A 82 31.81 0.42 -31.12
CA GLN A 82 30.70 1.16 -31.72
C GLN A 82 30.05 0.35 -32.84
N GLN A 83 30.84 -0.25 -33.74
CA GLN A 83 30.33 -1.11 -34.81
C GLN A 83 29.54 -2.30 -34.24
N ARG A 84 30.06 -2.96 -33.21
CA ARG A 84 29.37 -4.06 -32.55
C ARG A 84 28.03 -3.62 -31.94
N LEU A 85 28.01 -2.50 -31.24
CA LEU A 85 26.78 -1.96 -30.66
C LEU A 85 25.73 -1.61 -31.73
N LEU A 86 26.14 -1.08 -32.88
CA LEU A 86 25.24 -0.80 -33.99
C LEU A 86 24.67 -2.10 -34.59
N ALA A 87 25.50 -3.12 -34.78
CA ALA A 87 25.05 -4.42 -35.27
C ALA A 87 24.10 -5.11 -34.29
N GLU A 88 24.38 -5.07 -32.99
CA GLU A 88 23.52 -5.63 -31.95
C GLU A 88 22.17 -4.91 -31.88
N LYS A 89 22.14 -3.58 -31.98
CA LYS A 89 20.89 -2.81 -32.05
C LYS A 89 20.07 -3.16 -33.29
N ALA A 90 20.69 -3.20 -34.46
CA ALA A 90 20.00 -3.57 -35.70
C ALA A 90 19.41 -5.00 -35.64
N ALA A 91 20.13 -5.94 -35.03
CA ALA A 91 19.64 -7.29 -34.82
C ALA A 91 18.45 -7.33 -33.83
N ALA A 92 18.54 -6.59 -32.72
CA ALA A 92 17.45 -6.48 -31.75
C ALA A 92 16.19 -5.85 -32.36
N ASP A 93 16.34 -4.79 -33.16
CA ASP A 93 15.23 -4.14 -33.85
C ASP A 93 14.54 -5.09 -34.85
N LEU A 94 15.32 -5.85 -35.61
CA LEU A 94 14.77 -6.87 -36.52
C LEU A 94 14.01 -7.97 -35.77
N GLN A 95 14.54 -8.41 -34.62
CA GLN A 95 13.87 -9.40 -33.80
C GLN A 95 12.56 -8.86 -33.22
N ALA A 96 12.56 -7.64 -32.68
CA ALA A 96 11.36 -7.00 -32.17
C ALA A 96 10.27 -6.85 -33.25
N GLN A 97 10.65 -6.52 -34.48
CA GLN A 97 9.71 -6.47 -35.62
C GLN A 97 9.12 -7.85 -35.95
N ARG A 98 9.95 -8.91 -35.95
CA ARG A 98 9.49 -10.28 -36.18
C ARG A 98 8.53 -10.74 -35.09
N ASP A 99 8.84 -10.47 -33.84
CA ASP A 99 8.00 -10.85 -32.69
C ASP A 99 6.67 -10.08 -32.74
N ALA A 100 6.70 -8.79 -33.06
CA ALA A 100 5.49 -7.99 -33.25
C ALA A 100 4.61 -8.51 -34.40
N GLU A 101 5.20 -8.93 -35.53
CA GLU A 101 4.46 -9.51 -36.64
C GLU A 101 3.89 -10.89 -36.28
N GLN A 102 4.66 -11.73 -35.59
CA GLN A 102 4.16 -13.00 -35.09
C GLN A 102 2.98 -12.82 -34.13
N GLU A 103 3.05 -11.83 -33.24
CA GLU A 103 1.96 -11.52 -32.32
C GLU A 103 0.72 -11.01 -33.07
N ARG A 104 0.89 -10.16 -34.09
CA ARG A 104 -0.22 -9.73 -34.97
C ARG A 104 -0.88 -10.92 -35.67
N VAL A 105 -0.09 -11.85 -36.20
CA VAL A 105 -0.62 -13.07 -36.85
C VAL A 105 -1.35 -13.96 -35.83
N ARG A 106 -0.81 -14.11 -34.61
CA ARG A 106 -1.47 -14.87 -33.54
C ARG A 106 -2.79 -14.22 -33.13
N ALA A 107 -2.80 -12.91 -32.93
CA ALA A 107 -4.01 -12.15 -32.61
C ALA A 107 -5.06 -12.25 -33.74
N ALA A 108 -4.65 -12.14 -35.00
CA ALA A 108 -5.54 -12.30 -36.15
C ALA A 108 -6.13 -13.73 -36.22
N ARG A 109 -5.32 -14.76 -35.98
CA ARG A 109 -5.81 -16.15 -35.90
C ARG A 109 -6.78 -16.33 -34.74
N ALA A 110 -6.46 -15.82 -33.57
CA ALA A 110 -7.34 -15.88 -32.39
C ALA A 110 -8.69 -15.19 -32.67
N ALA A 111 -8.67 -14.02 -33.30
CA ALA A 111 -9.88 -13.30 -33.70
C ALA A 111 -10.69 -14.06 -34.77
N ALA A 112 -10.03 -14.73 -35.71
CA ALA A 112 -10.70 -15.54 -36.73
C ALA A 112 -11.36 -16.80 -36.15
N THR A 113 -10.77 -17.41 -35.11
CA THR A 113 -11.35 -18.54 -34.38
C THR A 113 -12.27 -18.12 -33.23
N ALA A 114 -12.40 -16.82 -32.95
CA ALA A 114 -13.27 -16.35 -31.88
C ALA A 114 -14.73 -16.70 -32.24
N PRO A 115 -15.51 -17.23 -31.27
CA PRO A 115 -16.94 -17.44 -31.49
C PRO A 115 -17.60 -16.13 -31.95
N GLN A 116 -18.38 -16.20 -33.04
CA GLN A 116 -19.19 -15.07 -33.49
C GLN A 116 -20.07 -14.57 -32.33
N PRO A 117 -20.28 -13.24 -32.19
CA PRO A 117 -21.23 -12.72 -31.22
C PRO A 117 -22.62 -13.29 -31.52
N GLN A 118 -23.05 -14.28 -30.74
CA GLN A 118 -24.41 -14.81 -30.85
C GLN A 118 -25.37 -13.81 -30.21
N ASP A 119 -26.48 -13.51 -30.88
CA ASP A 119 -27.55 -12.70 -30.31
C ASP A 119 -28.34 -13.54 -29.29
N TYR A 120 -27.77 -13.70 -28.10
CA TYR A 120 -28.34 -14.48 -26.99
C TYR A 120 -29.75 -13.99 -26.63
N ALA A 121 -30.04 -12.71 -26.79
CA ALA A 121 -31.36 -12.14 -26.51
C ALA A 121 -32.46 -12.66 -27.45
N ARG A 122 -32.09 -13.09 -28.66
CA ARG A 122 -33.01 -13.70 -29.66
C ARG A 122 -32.98 -15.23 -29.67
N SER A 123 -32.21 -15.85 -28.78
CA SER A 123 -32.09 -17.30 -28.70
C SER A 123 -33.39 -17.97 -28.22
N ALA A 124 -33.59 -19.23 -28.60
CA ALA A 124 -34.75 -20.01 -28.17
C ALA A 124 -34.69 -20.31 -26.66
N GLU A 125 -33.48 -20.38 -26.10
CA GLU A 125 -33.16 -20.49 -24.68
C GLU A 125 -33.64 -19.26 -23.92
N CYS A 126 -33.27 -18.06 -24.36
CA CYS A 126 -33.74 -16.81 -23.76
C CYS A 126 -35.28 -16.70 -23.81
N ALA A 127 -35.91 -17.06 -24.94
CA ALA A 127 -37.36 -17.07 -25.05
C ALA A 127 -38.02 -18.08 -24.08
N ARG A 128 -37.41 -19.24 -23.84
CA ARG A 128 -37.86 -20.23 -22.85
C ARG A 128 -37.73 -19.70 -21.42
N SER A 129 -36.59 -19.12 -21.08
CA SER A 129 -36.33 -18.62 -19.72
C SER A 129 -37.18 -17.40 -19.36
N ARG A 130 -37.48 -16.52 -20.32
CA ARG A 130 -38.45 -15.42 -20.12
C ARG A 130 -39.85 -15.94 -19.75
N ARG A 131 -40.34 -16.95 -20.48
CA ARG A 131 -41.64 -17.58 -20.17
C ARG A 131 -41.64 -18.27 -18.81
N ASN A 132 -40.53 -18.91 -18.42
CA ASN A 132 -40.40 -19.53 -17.11
C ASN A 132 -40.42 -18.48 -15.99
N LEU A 133 -39.72 -17.36 -16.16
CA LEU A 133 -39.75 -16.26 -15.20
C LEU A 133 -41.14 -15.67 -15.06
N GLU A 134 -41.85 -15.45 -16.17
CA GLU A 134 -43.24 -14.97 -16.18
C GLU A 134 -44.17 -15.94 -15.44
N LEU A 135 -44.02 -17.25 -15.68
CA LEU A 135 -44.77 -18.27 -14.96
C LEU A 135 -44.48 -18.23 -13.45
N VAL A 136 -43.21 -18.28 -13.05
CA VAL A 136 -42.82 -18.23 -11.63
C VAL A 136 -43.33 -16.96 -10.96
N SER A 137 -43.20 -15.81 -11.63
CA SER A 137 -43.70 -14.52 -11.16
C SER A 137 -45.22 -14.50 -11.01
N SER A 138 -45.97 -15.08 -11.96
CA SER A 138 -47.43 -15.16 -11.88
C SER A 138 -47.93 -16.13 -10.79
N THR A 139 -47.13 -17.14 -10.45
CA THR A 139 -47.44 -18.12 -9.38
C THR A 139 -47.12 -17.63 -7.97
N LEU A 140 -46.66 -16.38 -7.83
CA LEU A 140 -46.43 -15.72 -6.55
C LEU A 140 -47.78 -15.41 -5.87
N SER A 141 -48.39 -16.44 -5.29
CA SER A 141 -49.62 -16.33 -4.51
C SER A 141 -49.48 -17.25 -3.30
N GLY A 142 -48.83 -16.77 -2.24
CA GLY A 142 -48.65 -17.53 -1.00
C GLY A 142 -47.44 -17.13 -0.16
N ASN A 143 -46.91 -18.12 0.57
CA ASN A 143 -45.81 -17.96 1.53
C ASN A 143 -44.54 -17.42 0.84
N THR A 144 -44.16 -16.18 1.16
CA THR A 144 -43.07 -15.45 0.51
C THR A 144 -41.69 -16.08 0.72
N TYR A 145 -41.50 -16.80 1.83
CA TYR A 145 -40.20 -17.36 2.24
C TYR A 145 -39.60 -18.36 1.23
N ASP A 146 -40.41 -19.25 0.64
CA ASP A 146 -39.94 -20.23 -0.35
C ASP A 146 -40.04 -19.74 -1.80
N GLN A 147 -40.78 -18.66 -2.01
CA GLN A 147 -41.08 -18.12 -3.34
C GLN A 147 -40.00 -17.15 -3.85
N GLU A 148 -39.45 -16.31 -2.96
CA GLU A 148 -38.35 -15.39 -3.26
C GLU A 148 -37.11 -16.09 -3.87
N PRO A 149 -36.55 -17.18 -3.30
CA PRO A 149 -35.37 -17.83 -3.88
C PRO A 149 -35.65 -18.49 -5.23
N ARG A 150 -36.89 -18.94 -5.48
CA ARG A 150 -37.30 -19.51 -6.78
C ARG A 150 -37.39 -18.43 -7.86
N LEU A 151 -37.94 -17.26 -7.51
CA LEU A 151 -37.98 -16.10 -8.40
C LEU A 151 -36.57 -15.63 -8.75
N GLU A 152 -35.70 -15.51 -7.75
CA GLU A 152 -34.31 -15.07 -7.93
C GLU A 152 -33.49 -16.07 -8.78
N ALA A 153 -33.70 -17.39 -8.57
CA ALA A 153 -33.09 -18.41 -9.41
C ALA A 153 -33.59 -18.36 -10.86
N ALA A 154 -34.89 -18.16 -11.09
CA ALA A 154 -35.46 -18.00 -12.43
C ALA A 154 -34.94 -16.74 -13.13
N GLN A 155 -34.78 -15.63 -12.40
CA GLN A 155 -34.18 -14.40 -12.91
C GLN A 155 -32.72 -14.62 -13.33
N ARG A 156 -31.91 -15.26 -12.47
CA ARG A 156 -30.51 -15.59 -12.80
C ARG A 156 -30.38 -16.48 -14.02
N GLN A 157 -31.27 -17.47 -14.17
CA GLN A 157 -31.29 -18.33 -15.35
C GLN A 157 -31.64 -17.55 -16.63
N MET A 158 -32.61 -16.64 -16.56
CA MET A 158 -32.93 -15.75 -17.68
C MET A 158 -31.76 -14.83 -18.04
N ASP A 159 -31.07 -14.26 -17.04
CA ASP A 159 -29.89 -13.41 -17.26
C ASP A 159 -28.77 -14.20 -17.96
N LEU A 160 -28.52 -15.45 -17.54
CA LEU A 160 -27.56 -16.36 -18.19
C LEU A 160 -27.88 -16.60 -19.66
N ASP A 161 -29.15 -16.94 -19.96
CA ASP A 161 -29.56 -17.35 -21.30
C ASP A 161 -29.72 -16.17 -22.27
N CYS A 162 -30.10 -14.99 -21.75
CA CYS A 162 -30.36 -13.80 -22.57
C CYS A 162 -29.14 -12.89 -22.74
N LEU A 163 -28.23 -12.83 -21.76
CA LEU A 163 -27.01 -12.02 -21.84
C LEU A 163 -25.80 -12.82 -22.35
N GLY A 164 -25.89 -14.15 -22.30
CA GLY A 164 -24.78 -15.05 -22.57
C GLY A 164 -23.72 -15.02 -21.46
N PRO A 165 -22.66 -15.84 -21.60
CA PRO A 165 -21.68 -16.05 -20.53
C PRO A 165 -20.88 -14.79 -20.19
N GLN A 166 -20.57 -13.94 -21.19
CA GLN A 166 -19.83 -12.70 -20.97
C GLN A 166 -20.69 -11.65 -20.25
N GLY A 167 -21.91 -11.39 -20.75
CA GLY A 167 -22.82 -10.42 -20.13
C GLY A 167 -23.28 -10.84 -18.74
N TYR A 168 -23.49 -12.14 -18.51
CA TYR A 168 -23.80 -12.64 -17.17
C TYR A 168 -22.61 -12.47 -16.20
N ALA A 169 -21.39 -12.76 -16.64
CA ALA A 169 -20.20 -12.57 -15.79
C ALA A 169 -20.02 -11.09 -15.40
N GLU A 170 -20.32 -10.14 -16.29
CA GLU A 170 -20.32 -8.71 -15.98
C GLU A 170 -21.41 -8.34 -14.97
N LEU A 171 -22.62 -8.87 -15.13
CA LEU A 171 -23.72 -8.66 -14.19
C LEU A 171 -23.40 -9.19 -12.79
N GLU A 172 -22.79 -10.38 -12.69
CA GLU A 172 -22.37 -10.96 -11.42
C GLU A 172 -21.24 -10.14 -10.76
N ARG A 173 -20.29 -9.61 -11.54
CA ARG A 173 -19.29 -8.66 -11.02
C ARG A 173 -19.95 -7.38 -10.48
N ALA A 174 -20.93 -6.84 -11.20
CA ALA A 174 -21.69 -5.68 -10.74
C ALA A 174 -22.47 -5.97 -9.44
N ARG A 175 -23.09 -7.15 -9.32
CA ARG A 175 -23.74 -7.60 -8.07
C ARG A 175 -22.76 -7.77 -6.92
N ALA A 176 -21.58 -8.33 -7.18
CA ALA A 176 -20.53 -8.47 -6.18
C ALA A 176 -20.01 -7.10 -5.68
N THR A 177 -20.07 -6.08 -6.53
CA THR A 177 -19.62 -4.71 -6.21
C THR A 177 -20.73 -3.87 -5.57
N GLN A 178 -21.98 -4.34 -5.53
CA GLN A 178 -23.08 -3.60 -4.89
C GLN A 178 -22.96 -3.62 -3.36
N PRO A 179 -23.09 -2.44 -2.71
CA PRO A 179 -23.10 -2.38 -1.25
C PRO A 179 -24.36 -3.08 -0.71
N ARG A 180 -24.18 -4.11 0.12
CA ARG A 180 -25.29 -4.75 0.84
C ARG A 180 -25.86 -3.76 1.86
N ILE A 181 -27.03 -3.19 1.58
CA ILE A 181 -27.74 -2.33 2.52
C ILE A 181 -28.34 -3.22 3.62
N VAL A 182 -27.67 -3.31 4.76
CA VAL A 182 -28.22 -3.96 5.95
C VAL A 182 -29.16 -2.97 6.63
N VAL A 183 -30.47 -3.14 6.44
CA VAL A 183 -31.47 -2.41 7.22
C VAL A 183 -31.41 -2.99 8.64
N ALA A 184 -30.80 -2.25 9.56
CA ALA A 184 -30.82 -2.63 10.97
C ALA A 184 -32.29 -2.66 11.44
N PRO A 185 -32.78 -3.77 12.02
CA PRO A 185 -34.13 -3.82 12.56
C PRO A 185 -34.28 -2.71 13.62
N PRO A 186 -35.47 -2.10 13.76
CA PRO A 186 -35.69 -1.08 14.77
C PRO A 186 -35.34 -1.65 16.15
N ARG A 187 -34.46 -0.95 16.89
CA ARG A 187 -34.07 -1.36 18.24
C ARG A 187 -35.33 -1.40 19.11
N GLN A 188 -35.69 -2.58 19.61
CA GLN A 188 -36.71 -2.70 20.63
C GLN A 188 -36.25 -1.93 21.88
N PRO A 189 -37.13 -1.15 22.53
CA PRO A 189 -36.77 -0.48 23.77
C PRO A 189 -36.45 -1.53 24.84
N VAL A 190 -35.20 -1.55 25.29
CA VAL A 190 -34.76 -2.40 26.39
C VAL A 190 -35.31 -1.79 27.68
N TYR A 191 -36.29 -2.47 28.31
CA TYR A 191 -36.76 -2.08 29.63
C TYR A 191 -35.71 -2.51 30.66
N ALA A 192 -34.94 -1.56 31.19
CA ALA A 192 -34.01 -1.84 32.28
C ALA A 192 -34.82 -2.12 33.57
N PRO A 193 -34.58 -3.23 34.28
CA PRO A 193 -35.22 -3.45 35.57
C PRO A 193 -34.78 -2.35 36.55
N PRO A 194 -35.67 -1.87 37.44
CA PRO A 194 -35.32 -0.86 38.43
C PRO A 194 -34.22 -1.40 39.35
N VAL A 195 -33.16 -0.60 39.56
CA VAL A 195 -32.07 -0.94 40.48
C VAL A 195 -32.63 -1.16 41.89
N PRO A 196 -32.29 -2.28 42.58
CA PRO A 196 -32.75 -2.52 43.94
C PRO A 196 -32.16 -1.46 44.88
N GLN A 197 -33.03 -0.68 45.52
CA GLN A 197 -32.62 0.35 46.47
C GLN A 197 -32.11 -0.30 47.76
N LYS A 198 -30.97 0.16 48.28
CA LYS A 198 -30.45 -0.29 49.57
C LYS A 198 -31.40 0.13 50.70
N PRO A 199 -31.61 -0.71 51.73
CA PRO A 199 -32.46 -0.36 52.86
C PRO A 199 -31.91 0.88 53.58
N TYR A 200 -32.80 1.81 53.94
CA TYR A 200 -32.45 2.97 54.75
C TYR A 200 -33.46 3.15 55.88
N LEU A 201 -33.01 3.66 57.03
CA LEU A 201 -33.84 3.88 58.20
C LEU A 201 -34.85 5.00 57.94
N THR A 202 -36.14 4.74 58.17
CA THR A 202 -37.24 5.68 57.95
C THR A 202 -37.70 6.33 59.25
N HIS A 203 -37.84 5.55 60.33
CA HIS A 203 -38.28 6.05 61.65
C HIS A 203 -37.46 5.44 62.79
N CYS A 204 -37.16 6.26 63.80
CA CYS A 204 -36.35 5.87 64.94
C CYS A 204 -37.03 6.29 66.26
N GLY A 205 -37.69 5.34 66.94
CA GLY A 205 -38.26 5.50 68.27
C GLY A 205 -37.27 5.10 69.39
N ASN A 206 -37.54 5.46 70.64
CA ASN A 206 -36.54 5.42 71.73
C ASN A 206 -35.73 4.11 71.87
N PHE A 207 -36.34 2.96 71.57
CA PHE A 207 -35.71 1.64 71.73
C PHE A 207 -35.32 0.93 70.42
N HIS A 208 -35.89 1.32 69.28
CA HIS A 208 -35.63 0.67 67.99
C HIS A 208 -35.80 1.62 66.80
N CYS A 209 -35.15 1.31 65.68
CA CYS A 209 -35.39 1.95 64.38
C CYS A 209 -36.00 0.97 63.39
N VAL A 210 -36.73 1.50 62.41
CA VAL A 210 -37.38 0.76 61.33
C VAL A 210 -36.82 1.26 59.99
N ASP A 211 -36.52 0.34 59.07
CA ASP A 211 -36.13 0.69 57.69
C ASP A 211 -37.33 0.82 56.74
N ASN A 212 -37.07 1.20 55.49
CA ASN A 212 -38.09 1.28 54.43
C ASN A 212 -38.70 -0.08 54.03
N THR A 213 -38.13 -1.18 54.50
CA THR A 213 -38.66 -2.54 54.32
C THR A 213 -39.45 -3.05 55.53
N GLY A 214 -39.43 -2.31 56.66
CA GLY A 214 -40.12 -2.66 57.90
C GLY A 214 -39.28 -3.45 58.91
N ALA A 215 -38.00 -3.71 58.64
CA ALA A 215 -37.13 -4.43 59.58
C ALA A 215 -36.76 -3.54 60.77
N ARG A 216 -36.72 -4.13 61.98
CA ARG A 216 -36.51 -3.42 63.24
C ARG A 216 -35.13 -3.70 63.82
N TYR A 217 -34.40 -2.64 64.16
CA TYR A 217 -33.03 -2.71 64.69
C TYR A 217 -33.00 -2.18 66.14
N PRO A 218 -32.44 -2.94 67.10
CA PRO A 218 -32.34 -2.50 68.50
C PRO A 218 -31.29 -1.40 68.66
N ARG A 219 -31.59 -0.39 69.49
CA ARG A 219 -30.60 0.64 69.87
C ARG A 219 -29.69 0.11 70.98
N ALA A 220 -28.39 0.08 70.76
CA ALA A 220 -27.38 -0.30 71.78
C ALA A 220 -26.92 0.91 72.64
N GLY A 221 -27.73 1.98 72.70
CA GLY A 221 -27.42 3.24 73.39
C GLY A 221 -27.74 4.48 72.54
N PRO A 222 -27.51 5.70 73.06
CA PRO A 222 -27.78 6.94 72.33
C PRO A 222 -26.93 7.01 71.06
N GLY A 223 -27.60 6.90 69.91
CA GLY A 223 -26.97 6.99 68.59
C GLY A 223 -25.96 5.88 68.30
N ARG A 224 -26.19 4.63 68.72
CA ARG A 224 -25.33 3.48 68.40
C ARG A 224 -26.17 2.30 67.87
N PHE A 225 -25.91 1.87 66.63
CA PHE A 225 -26.59 0.75 65.96
C PHE A 225 -25.59 -0.33 65.56
N PRO A 226 -25.91 -1.64 65.70
CA PRO A 226 -25.10 -2.70 65.12
C PRO A 226 -25.26 -2.70 63.59
N GLY A 227 -24.16 -2.49 62.86
CA GLY A 227 -24.06 -2.66 61.40
C GLY A 227 -22.98 -3.69 61.06
N ASN A 228 -22.96 -4.17 59.80
CA ASN A 228 -22.05 -5.24 59.36
C ASN A 228 -20.55 -4.94 59.60
N ASP A 229 -20.15 -3.66 59.71
CA ASP A 229 -18.77 -3.23 59.96
C ASP A 229 -18.55 -2.53 61.33
N GLY A 230 -19.54 -2.56 62.24
CA GLY A 230 -19.41 -1.96 63.58
C GLY A 230 -20.57 -1.08 64.03
N VAL A 231 -20.32 -0.11 64.91
CA VAL A 231 -21.35 0.71 65.57
C VAL A 231 -21.65 2.01 64.82
N CYS A 232 -22.79 2.12 64.15
CA CYS A 232 -23.19 3.31 63.37
C CYS A 232 -23.80 4.41 64.25
N ARG A 233 -23.51 5.69 63.97
CA ARG A 233 -24.07 6.87 64.68
C ARG A 233 -25.12 7.60 63.83
N SER A 234 -26.27 7.94 64.42
CA SER A 234 -27.27 8.77 63.72
C SER A 234 -26.82 10.23 63.65
N LYS A 235 -26.87 10.82 62.46
CA LYS A 235 -26.76 12.26 62.24
C LYS A 235 -28.02 12.73 61.53
N ARG A 236 -28.87 13.49 62.24
CA ARG A 236 -30.13 14.07 61.72
C ARG A 236 -31.09 13.04 61.10
N GLY A 237 -31.41 11.97 61.83
CA GLY A 237 -32.39 10.97 61.38
C GLY A 237 -31.92 10.04 60.26
N GLN A 238 -30.70 10.20 59.77
CA GLN A 238 -30.01 9.25 58.90
C GLN A 238 -28.87 8.60 59.70
N ALA A 239 -28.80 7.28 59.69
CA ALA A 239 -27.62 6.57 60.16
C ALA A 239 -26.89 6.04 58.92
N PRO A 240 -25.86 6.74 58.41
CA PRO A 240 -24.95 6.13 57.44
C PRO A 240 -24.13 5.10 58.20
N CYS A 241 -24.52 3.83 58.04
CA CYS A 241 -23.54 2.80 57.75
C CYS A 241 -23.36 2.87 56.22
#